data_AF-A0A9P1IXG5-F1
#
_entry.id   AF-A0A9P1IXG5-F1
#
_cell.length_a   1.000
_cell.length_b   1.000
_cell.length_c   1.000
_cell.angle_alpha   90.00
_cell.angle_beta   90.00
_cell.angle_gamma   90.00
#
_symmetry.space_group_name_H-M   'P 1'
#
loop_
_entity.id
_entity.type
_entity.pdbx_description
1 polymer ?
#
loop_
_entity_poly.entity_id
_entity_poly.type
_entity_poly.pdbx_seq_one_letter_code
_entity_poly.pdbx_strand_id
1 'polypeptide(L)'
;MFHYDGPRNKQPQAPCWFCLSNVDAEKHLVVSVGNSCYAAMPKGPLTNEHVMILSIGHIQSQVSAPVAVRDEIEKFKSAFTLMANKTGKALVTFERNFRTQHLQVQMVAIDKASTRALKGAFMNSAALAGFELVTIGHDEHLSDLVNEGCPYFVAELPDGSKLFTRSMKGFPLQFGREVLASAPILDCEEKIDWKKCVLEKEKEIELVNKLKEAFKPFDFTAEDDSD
;
A
#
# COMPACT_ATOMS: atom_id res chain seq x y z
N MET A 1 38.43 -24.07 15.31
CA MET A 1 38.96 -22.78 14.83
C MET A 1 37.75 -22.01 14.33
N PHE A 2 37.22 -21.07 15.12
CA PHE A 2 36.03 -20.31 14.76
C PHE A 2 36.44 -19.19 13.78
N HIS A 3 35.87 -19.18 12.58
CA HIS A 3 36.04 -18.06 11.65
C HIS A 3 35.22 -16.88 12.15
N TYR A 4 35.92 -15.80 12.48
CA TYR A 4 35.34 -14.52 12.83
C TYR A 4 35.05 -13.77 11.54
N ASP A 5 33.83 -13.88 11.02
CA ASP A 5 33.37 -13.02 9.93
C ASP A 5 33.20 -11.61 10.49
N GLY A 6 34.10 -10.71 10.12
CA GLY A 6 34.07 -9.30 10.49
C GLY A 6 32.75 -8.62 10.10
N PRO A 7 32.51 -7.37 10.55
CA PRO A 7 31.28 -6.66 10.24
C PRO A 7 31.11 -6.60 8.72
N ARG A 8 30.03 -7.25 8.23
CA ARG A 8 29.62 -7.17 6.83
C ARG A 8 29.54 -5.70 6.45
N ASN A 9 30.43 -5.26 5.56
CA ASN A 9 30.41 -3.93 4.96
C ASN A 9 28.97 -3.67 4.50
N LYS A 10 28.26 -2.74 5.15
CA LYS A 10 26.93 -2.31 4.71
C LYS A 10 27.15 -1.69 3.33
N GLN A 11 26.85 -2.46 2.29
CA GLN A 11 26.78 -1.91 0.93
C GLN A 11 25.91 -0.65 1.00
N PRO A 12 26.31 0.46 0.33
CA PRO A 12 25.46 1.64 0.25
C PRO A 12 24.08 1.19 -0.19
N GLN A 13 23.06 1.44 0.65
CA GLN A 13 21.69 1.15 0.25
C GLN A 13 21.43 1.92 -1.04
N ALA A 14 20.90 1.24 -2.06
CA ALA A 14 20.47 1.90 -3.28
C ALA A 14 19.53 3.07 -2.92
N PRO A 15 19.54 4.17 -3.70
CA PRO A 15 18.71 5.33 -3.40
C PRO A 15 17.25 4.90 -3.23
N CYS A 16 16.67 5.22 -2.07
CA CYS A 16 15.27 4.91 -1.79
C CYS A 16 14.38 5.85 -2.60
N TRP A 17 13.58 5.29 -3.50
CA TRP A 17 12.66 6.02 -4.36
C TRP A 17 11.49 6.67 -3.60
N PHE A 18 11.24 6.25 -2.37
CA PHE A 18 10.13 6.71 -1.52
C PHE A 18 10.59 7.68 -0.43
N CYS A 19 11.88 7.98 -0.30
CA CYS A 19 12.34 8.99 0.62
C CYS A 19 12.08 10.38 0.03
N LEU A 20 11.33 11.24 0.72
CA LEU A 20 11.09 12.63 0.28
C LEU A 20 12.36 13.48 0.22
N SER A 21 13.42 13.06 0.93
CA SER A 21 14.76 13.64 0.88
C SER A 21 15.55 13.25 -0.37
N ASN A 22 15.08 12.28 -1.16
CA ASN A 22 15.69 11.93 -2.43
C ASN A 22 15.38 13.03 -3.46
N VAL A 23 16.43 13.61 -4.05
CA VAL A 23 16.32 14.67 -5.07
C VAL A 23 15.62 14.17 -6.34
N ASP A 24 15.73 12.87 -6.63
CA ASP A 24 15.10 12.19 -7.76
C ASP A 24 13.69 11.68 -7.42
N ALA A 25 13.15 12.01 -6.23
CA ALA A 25 11.79 11.65 -5.87
C ALA A 25 10.78 12.34 -6.79
N GLU A 26 9.75 11.59 -7.19
CA GLU A 26 8.71 12.05 -8.11
C GLU A 26 7.64 12.85 -7.35
N LYS A 27 8.03 14.05 -6.90
CA LYS A 27 7.23 14.91 -6.02
C LYS A 27 5.86 15.27 -6.59
N HIS A 28 5.69 15.24 -7.92
CA HIS A 28 4.41 15.50 -8.56
C HIS A 28 3.37 14.41 -8.31
N LEU A 29 3.77 13.23 -7.82
CA LEU A 29 2.87 12.15 -7.44
C LEU A 29 2.29 12.29 -6.02
N VAL A 30 2.84 13.20 -5.21
CA VAL A 30 2.37 13.44 -3.83
C VAL A 30 0.97 14.05 -3.85
N VAL A 31 0.05 13.45 -3.10
CA VAL A 31 -1.36 13.85 -2.96
C VAL A 31 -1.55 14.70 -1.70
N SER A 32 -1.11 14.21 -0.55
CA SER A 32 -1.27 14.85 0.76
C SER A 32 -0.08 14.47 1.66
N VAL A 33 0.29 15.33 2.60
CA VAL A 33 1.45 15.15 3.48
C VAL A 33 1.01 15.40 4.92
N GLY A 34 1.08 14.37 5.75
CA GLY A 34 0.84 14.47 7.18
C GLY A 34 2.13 14.67 7.97
N ASN A 35 2.08 14.35 9.26
CA ASN A 35 3.19 14.55 10.20
C ASN A 35 4.25 13.44 10.14
N SER A 36 3.81 12.19 9.94
CA SER A 36 4.63 10.97 9.97
C SER A 36 4.54 10.16 8.67
N CYS A 37 3.51 10.39 7.87
CA CYS A 37 3.19 9.71 6.62
C CYS A 37 2.82 10.72 5.54
N TYR A 38 2.87 10.28 4.28
CA TYR A 38 2.32 11.02 3.16
C TYR A 38 1.62 10.06 2.19
N ALA A 39 0.65 10.60 1.47
CA ALA A 39 -0.10 9.92 0.43
C ALA A 39 0.48 10.27 -0.95
N ALA A 40 0.72 9.27 -1.79
CA ALA A 40 1.19 9.47 -3.17
C ALA A 40 0.55 8.47 -4.13
N MET A 41 0.28 8.91 -5.37
CA MET A 41 -0.14 8.01 -6.43
C MET A 41 1.05 7.15 -6.89
N PRO A 42 0.91 5.81 -7.04
CA PRO A 42 1.97 5.00 -7.62
C PRO A 42 2.11 5.27 -9.12
N LYS A 43 3.33 5.15 -9.63
CA LYS A 43 3.54 5.03 -11.08
C LYS A 43 2.78 3.83 -11.62
N GLY A 44 2.03 4.06 -12.69
CA GLY A 44 1.11 3.07 -13.24
C GLY A 44 0.07 2.65 -12.21
N PRO A 45 -0.90 3.51 -11.86
CA PRO A 45 -1.94 3.16 -10.90
C PRO A 45 -2.94 2.15 -11.50
N LEU A 46 -3.55 1.27 -10.67
CA LEU A 46 -4.59 0.35 -11.13
C LEU A 46 -5.87 1.12 -11.50
N THR A 47 -6.25 2.06 -10.64
CA THR A 47 -7.39 2.97 -10.79
C THR A 47 -6.93 4.41 -10.59
N ASN A 48 -7.73 5.39 -11.01
CA ASN A 48 -7.38 6.81 -10.82
C ASN A 48 -7.35 7.24 -9.33
N GLU A 49 -7.92 6.43 -8.43
CA GLU A 49 -7.91 6.65 -6.97
C GLU A 49 -6.88 5.76 -6.25
N HIS A 50 -6.03 5.02 -6.97
CA HIS A 50 -4.99 4.21 -6.35
C HIS A 50 -3.97 5.12 -5.66
N VAL A 51 -3.78 4.91 -4.36
CA VAL A 51 -2.85 5.68 -3.54
C VAL A 51 -2.00 4.75 -2.68
N MET A 52 -0.77 5.18 -2.41
CA MET A 52 0.14 4.58 -1.44
C MET A 52 0.26 5.51 -0.24
N ILE A 53 0.15 4.96 0.96
CA ILE A 53 0.59 5.62 2.18
C ILE A 53 1.99 5.15 2.52
N LEU A 54 2.89 6.12 2.65
CA LEU A 54 4.32 5.93 2.83
C LEU A 54 4.73 6.66 4.10
N SER A 55 5.64 6.09 4.88
CA SER A 55 6.23 6.81 6.00
C SER A 55 7.15 7.94 5.50
N ILE A 56 7.22 9.06 6.21
CA ILE A 56 8.21 10.11 5.92
C ILE A 56 9.62 9.62 6.29
N GLY A 57 9.75 8.99 7.47
CA GLY A 57 10.97 8.31 7.88
C GLY A 57 11.22 7.02 7.09
N HIS A 58 12.48 6.57 7.03
CA HIS A 58 12.86 5.30 6.40
C HIS A 58 12.54 4.14 7.34
N ILE A 59 11.27 3.75 7.36
CA ILE A 59 10.70 2.64 8.15
C ILE A 59 10.32 1.55 7.16
N GLN A 60 10.59 0.29 7.47
CA GLN A 60 10.39 -0.80 6.50
C GLN A 60 8.93 -1.24 6.35
N SER A 61 8.17 -1.25 7.45
CA SER A 61 6.84 -1.88 7.52
C SER A 61 6.00 -1.34 8.67
N GLN A 62 4.68 -1.60 8.66
CA GLN A 62 3.80 -1.24 9.77
C GLN A 62 4.20 -1.92 11.10
N VAL A 63 4.72 -3.15 11.03
CA VAL A 63 5.19 -3.89 12.22
C VAL A 63 6.38 -3.19 12.89
N SER A 64 7.30 -2.64 12.10
CA SER A 64 8.44 -1.85 12.59
C SER A 64 8.11 -0.39 12.92
N ALA A 65 6.89 0.06 12.63
CA ALA A 65 6.54 1.47 12.71
C ALA A 65 6.19 1.91 14.15
N PRO A 66 6.61 3.10 14.58
CA PRO A 66 6.11 3.72 15.80
C PRO A 66 4.59 3.92 15.76
N VAL A 67 3.97 4.04 16.93
CA VAL A 67 2.51 4.25 17.07
C VAL A 67 2.04 5.45 16.24
N ALA A 68 2.74 6.58 16.27
CA ALA A 68 2.36 7.78 15.50
C ALA A 68 2.24 7.54 13.98
N VAL A 69 3.10 6.70 13.40
CA VAL A 69 3.03 6.32 11.98
C VAL A 69 1.82 5.42 11.73
N ARG A 70 1.58 4.43 12.60
CA ARG A 70 0.42 3.52 12.46
C ARG A 70 -0.90 4.26 12.61
N ASP A 71 -1.02 5.14 13.59
CA ASP A 71 -2.21 5.95 13.83
C ASP A 71 -2.52 6.86 12.63
N GLU A 72 -1.49 7.42 11.99
CA GLU A 72 -1.69 8.27 10.82
C GLU A 72 -2.03 7.47 9.56
N ILE A 73 -1.51 6.24 9.40
CA ILE A 73 -1.98 5.31 8.36
C ILE A 73 -3.48 5.05 8.52
N GLU A 74 -3.97 4.82 9.75
CA GLU A 74 -5.40 4.61 10.00
C GLU A 74 -6.26 5.86 9.72
N LYS A 75 -5.73 7.07 9.98
CA LYS A 75 -6.39 8.32 9.57
C LYS A 75 -6.52 8.43 8.05
N PHE A 76 -5.45 8.14 7.31
CA PHE A 76 -5.50 8.09 5.84
C PHE A 76 -6.46 7.01 5.33
N LYS A 77 -6.41 5.80 5.90
CA LYS A 77 -7.38 4.73 5.56
C LYS A 77 -8.82 5.19 5.74
N SER A 78 -9.11 5.85 6.86
CA SER A 78 -10.44 6.38 7.16
C SER A 78 -10.87 7.44 6.13
N ALA A 79 -10.00 8.41 5.85
CA ALA A 79 -10.26 9.48 4.89
C ALA A 79 -10.49 8.95 3.45
N PHE A 80 -9.61 8.07 2.97
CA PHE A 80 -9.76 7.45 1.64
C PHE A 80 -10.96 6.50 1.58
N THR A 81 -11.35 5.87 2.69
CA THR A 81 -12.57 5.06 2.77
C THR A 81 -13.81 5.93 2.63
N LEU A 82 -13.84 7.11 3.27
CA LEU A 82 -14.93 8.08 3.11
C LEU A 82 -15.02 8.59 1.66
N MET A 83 -13.88 8.92 1.05
CA MET A 83 -13.80 9.33 -0.35
C MET A 83 -14.32 8.24 -1.30
N ALA A 84 -13.86 6.99 -1.15
CA ALA A 84 -14.33 5.87 -1.95
C ALA A 84 -15.84 5.63 -1.76
N ASN A 85 -16.34 5.70 -0.53
CA ASN A 85 -17.77 5.54 -0.26
C ASN A 85 -18.62 6.61 -0.94
N LYS A 86 -18.14 7.86 -1.00
CA LYS A 86 -18.82 8.98 -1.67
C LYS A 86 -19.04 8.72 -3.17
N THR A 87 -18.16 7.93 -3.80
CA THR A 87 -18.23 7.57 -5.22
C THR A 87 -18.81 6.17 -5.47
N GLY A 88 -19.45 5.55 -4.46
CA GLY A 88 -20.07 4.22 -4.60
C GLY A 88 -19.06 3.07 -4.61
N LYS A 89 -17.81 3.32 -4.23
CA LYS A 89 -16.72 2.36 -4.18
C LYS A 89 -16.43 1.92 -2.75
N ALA A 90 -15.59 0.89 -2.63
CA ALA A 90 -15.09 0.34 -1.39
C ALA A 90 -13.56 0.31 -1.44
N LEU A 91 -12.90 0.59 -0.31
CA LEU A 91 -11.44 0.62 -0.22
C LEU A 91 -10.91 -0.77 0.16
N VAL A 92 -9.95 -1.27 -0.61
CA VAL A 92 -9.12 -2.42 -0.22
C VAL A 92 -7.72 -1.92 0.06
N THR A 93 -7.12 -2.36 1.15
CA THR A 93 -5.73 -2.00 1.46
C THR A 93 -4.84 -3.23 1.53
N PHE A 94 -3.56 -3.10 1.20
CA PHE A 94 -2.62 -4.19 1.39
C PHE A 94 -1.19 -3.67 1.61
N GLU A 95 -0.42 -4.47 2.34
CA GLU A 95 1.01 -4.26 2.55
C GLU A 95 1.77 -5.55 2.24
N ARG A 96 2.87 -5.42 1.50
CA ARG A 96 3.85 -6.49 1.28
C ARG A 96 5.17 -6.11 1.94
N ASN A 97 5.41 -6.59 3.15
CA ASN A 97 6.73 -6.53 3.75
C ASN A 97 7.59 -7.70 3.25
N PHE A 98 8.02 -7.64 1.99
CA PHE A 98 8.95 -8.61 1.42
C PHE A 98 9.75 -7.97 0.29
N ARG A 99 11.09 -7.99 0.44
CA ARG A 99 12.03 -7.30 -0.45
C ARG A 99 11.65 -5.81 -0.65
N THR A 100 11.17 -5.18 0.41
CA THR A 100 10.90 -3.74 0.48
C THR A 100 11.85 -3.11 1.49
N GLN A 101 12.20 -1.85 1.27
CA GLN A 101 13.04 -1.06 2.18
C GLN A 101 12.25 0.06 2.86
N HIS A 102 11.06 0.39 2.31
CA HIS A 102 10.22 1.47 2.77
C HIS A 102 8.77 0.99 2.93
N LEU A 103 8.12 1.44 4.00
CA LEU A 103 6.73 1.15 4.33
C LEU A 103 5.85 1.69 3.21
N GLN A 104 5.05 0.80 2.64
CA GLN A 104 4.07 1.15 1.62
C GLN A 104 2.76 0.39 1.89
N VAL A 105 1.73 1.12 2.29
CA VAL A 105 0.36 0.60 2.36
C VAL A 105 -0.36 1.04 1.10
N GLN A 106 -0.68 0.08 0.24
CA GLN A 106 -1.39 0.31 -1.01
C GLN A 106 -2.89 0.39 -0.71
N MET A 107 -3.60 1.32 -1.33
CA MET A 107 -5.03 1.55 -1.15
C MET A 107 -5.71 1.70 -2.50
N VAL A 108 -6.63 0.79 -2.81
CA VAL A 108 -7.29 0.71 -4.11
C VAL A 108 -8.80 0.74 -3.90
N ALA A 109 -9.45 1.74 -4.47
CA ALA A 109 -10.89 1.80 -4.53
C ALA A 109 -11.41 0.88 -5.65
N ILE A 110 -12.38 0.02 -5.30
CA ILE A 110 -13.06 -0.88 -6.24
C ILE A 110 -14.57 -0.65 -6.17
N ASP A 111 -15.31 -1.10 -7.18
CA ASP A 111 -16.78 -1.02 -7.14
C ASP A 111 -17.34 -1.89 -6.00
N LYS A 112 -18.36 -1.37 -5.29
CA LYS A 112 -19.01 -2.12 -4.20
C LYS A 112 -19.55 -3.48 -4.63
N ALA A 113 -19.97 -3.62 -5.89
CA ALA A 113 -20.42 -4.88 -6.45
C ALA A 113 -19.32 -5.96 -6.46
N SER A 114 -18.06 -5.56 -6.67
CA SER A 114 -16.90 -6.46 -6.73
C SER A 114 -16.46 -6.98 -5.36
N THR A 115 -16.93 -6.35 -4.26
CA THR A 115 -16.54 -6.74 -2.89
C THR A 115 -16.90 -8.19 -2.56
N ARG A 116 -17.99 -8.72 -3.13
CA ARG A 116 -18.43 -10.10 -2.94
C ARG A 116 -17.40 -11.13 -3.46
N ALA A 117 -16.60 -10.76 -4.46
CA ALA A 117 -15.60 -11.64 -5.05
C ALA A 117 -14.22 -11.53 -4.36
N LEU A 118 -13.95 -10.48 -3.57
CA LEU A 118 -12.62 -10.17 -3.03
C LEU A 118 -11.98 -11.34 -2.26
N LYS A 119 -12.66 -11.84 -1.23
CA LYS A 119 -12.10 -12.90 -0.38
C LYS A 119 -11.81 -14.15 -1.22
N GLY A 120 -12.74 -14.54 -2.10
CA GLY A 120 -12.54 -15.66 -3.02
C GLY A 120 -11.36 -15.44 -3.97
N ALA A 121 -11.22 -14.25 -4.55
CA ALA A 121 -10.13 -13.90 -5.45
C ALA A 121 -8.76 -13.99 -4.77
N PHE A 122 -8.63 -13.45 -3.54
CA PHE A 122 -7.40 -13.57 -2.75
C PHE A 122 -7.07 -15.02 -2.40
N MET A 123 -8.03 -15.78 -1.87
CA MET A 123 -7.81 -17.17 -1.45
C MET A 123 -7.45 -18.07 -2.65
N ASN A 124 -8.14 -17.91 -3.78
CA ASN A 124 -7.86 -18.67 -5.00
C ASN A 124 -6.48 -18.31 -5.57
N SER A 125 -6.14 -17.02 -5.62
CA SER A 125 -4.84 -16.57 -6.14
C SER A 125 -3.69 -17.04 -5.25
N ALA A 126 -3.86 -17.04 -3.92
CA ALA A 126 -2.88 -17.59 -2.99
C ALA A 126 -2.66 -19.09 -3.21
N ALA A 127 -3.75 -19.86 -3.35
CA ALA A 127 -3.69 -21.28 -3.62
C ALA A 127 -2.96 -21.59 -4.94
N LEU A 128 -3.26 -20.84 -6.01
CA LEU A 128 -2.56 -20.96 -7.30
C LEU A 128 -1.08 -20.60 -7.21
N ALA A 129 -0.73 -19.64 -6.37
CA ALA A 129 0.66 -19.26 -6.11
C ALA A 129 1.38 -20.18 -5.10
N GLY A 130 0.69 -21.18 -4.55
CA GLY A 130 1.27 -22.21 -3.68
C GLY A 130 1.48 -21.77 -2.22
N PHE A 131 0.68 -20.83 -1.71
CA PHE A 131 0.68 -20.46 -0.30
C PHE A 131 -0.74 -20.24 0.24
N GLU A 132 -0.87 -20.17 1.56
CA GLU A 132 -2.14 -19.97 2.23
C GLU A 132 -2.25 -18.57 2.83
N LEU A 133 -3.47 -18.03 2.81
CA LEU A 133 -3.87 -16.85 3.56
C LEU A 133 -4.79 -17.28 4.71
N VAL A 134 -4.57 -16.73 5.89
CA VAL A 134 -5.47 -16.89 7.04
C VAL A 134 -6.31 -15.63 7.23
N THR A 135 -7.57 -15.78 7.62
CA THR A 135 -8.38 -14.64 8.05
C THR A 135 -8.07 -14.35 9.52
N ILE A 136 -7.73 -13.11 9.84
CA ILE A 136 -7.53 -12.64 11.21
C ILE A 136 -8.59 -11.58 11.54
N GLY A 137 -8.90 -11.45 12.83
CA GLY A 137 -9.93 -10.56 13.35
C GLY A 137 -9.62 -9.07 13.15
N HIS A 138 -10.65 -8.24 13.34
CA HIS A 138 -10.55 -6.77 13.25
C HIS A 138 -9.57 -6.21 14.29
N ASP A 139 -9.60 -6.77 15.50
CA ASP A 139 -8.83 -6.31 16.66
C ASP A 139 -7.42 -6.96 16.75
N GLU A 140 -7.10 -7.90 15.85
CA GLU A 140 -5.76 -8.50 15.84
C GLU A 140 -4.73 -7.54 15.24
N HIS A 141 -3.66 -7.27 15.99
CA HIS A 141 -2.56 -6.44 15.56
C HIS A 141 -1.50 -7.29 14.83
N LEU A 142 -0.95 -6.75 13.74
CA LEU A 142 0.10 -7.43 12.97
C LEU A 142 1.33 -7.78 13.81
N SER A 143 1.67 -6.94 14.79
CA SER A 143 2.79 -7.16 15.72
C SER A 143 2.63 -8.43 16.57
N ASP A 144 1.39 -8.88 16.81
CA ASP A 144 1.13 -10.10 17.57
C ASP A 144 1.31 -11.36 16.70
N LEU A 145 1.26 -11.19 15.38
CA LEU A 145 1.31 -12.27 14.40
C LEU A 145 2.69 -12.44 13.76
N VAL A 146 3.49 -11.37 13.70
CA VAL A 146 4.80 -11.37 13.06
C VAL A 146 5.76 -10.41 13.77
N ASN A 147 6.98 -10.90 14.01
CA ASN A 147 8.05 -10.11 14.62
C ASN A 147 8.62 -9.09 13.63
N GLU A 148 9.21 -8.03 14.16
CA GLU A 148 9.97 -7.07 13.37
C GLU A 148 11.05 -7.76 12.50
N GLY A 149 11.20 -7.29 11.26
CA GLY A 149 12.15 -7.85 10.30
C GLY A 149 11.69 -9.15 9.62
N CYS A 150 10.65 -9.82 10.11
CA CYS A 150 10.08 -10.99 9.44
C CYS A 150 9.17 -10.56 8.28
N PRO A 151 9.29 -11.20 7.10
CA PRO A 151 8.49 -10.83 5.95
C PRO A 151 7.04 -11.32 6.08
N TYR A 152 6.10 -10.54 5.55
CA TYR A 152 4.68 -10.87 5.56
C TYR A 152 3.92 -10.21 4.40
N PHE A 153 2.70 -10.69 4.18
CA PHE A 153 1.69 -10.00 3.39
C PHE A 153 0.40 -9.89 4.20
N VAL A 154 -0.25 -8.74 4.09
CA VAL A 154 -1.61 -8.53 4.61
C VAL A 154 -2.45 -7.77 3.58
N ALA A 155 -3.70 -8.17 3.43
CA ALA A 155 -4.73 -7.37 2.78
C ALA A 155 -5.90 -7.15 3.76
N GLU A 156 -6.38 -5.92 3.86
CA GLU A 156 -7.58 -5.57 4.63
C GLU A 156 -8.74 -5.32 3.66
N LEU A 157 -9.84 -6.04 3.88
CA LEU A 157 -11.04 -5.99 3.05
C LEU A 157 -12.00 -4.90 3.56
N PRO A 158 -12.97 -4.45 2.75
CA PRO A 158 -13.89 -3.39 3.14
C PRO A 158 -14.80 -3.70 4.33
N ASP A 159 -14.98 -4.99 4.67
CA ASP A 159 -15.70 -5.41 5.87
C ASP A 159 -14.84 -5.28 7.13
N GLY A 160 -13.55 -4.94 7.00
CA GLY A 160 -12.54 -4.81 8.04
C GLY A 160 -11.76 -6.11 8.33
N SER A 161 -12.14 -7.22 7.71
CA SER A 161 -11.41 -8.49 7.88
C SER A 161 -10.06 -8.41 7.19
N LYS A 162 -9.05 -9.09 7.76
CA LYS A 162 -7.70 -9.09 7.18
C LYS A 162 -7.31 -10.49 6.73
N LEU A 163 -6.68 -10.59 5.57
CA LEU A 163 -6.09 -11.80 5.02
C LEU A 163 -4.57 -11.71 5.16
N PHE A 164 -3.97 -12.66 5.86
CA PHE A 164 -2.58 -12.57 6.30
C PHE A 164 -1.77 -13.83 5.95
N THR A 165 -0.48 -13.66 5.67
CA THR A 165 0.47 -14.78 5.57
C THR A 165 1.90 -14.38 5.92
N ARG A 166 2.66 -15.36 6.44
CA ARG A 166 4.12 -15.29 6.63
C ARG A 166 4.87 -16.19 5.64
N SER A 167 4.15 -16.91 4.78
CA SER A 167 4.71 -17.82 3.79
C SER A 167 5.26 -17.03 2.60
N MET A 168 6.42 -16.40 2.81
CA MET A 168 6.98 -15.44 1.86
C MET A 168 8.04 -16.02 0.90
N LYS A 169 8.38 -17.31 1.03
CA LYS A 169 9.34 -17.97 0.15
C LYS A 169 8.76 -18.07 -1.27
N GLY A 170 9.38 -17.38 -2.23
CA GLY A 170 8.89 -17.35 -3.60
C GLY A 170 7.63 -16.48 -3.78
N PHE A 171 7.27 -15.65 -2.79
CA PHE A 171 6.07 -14.84 -2.83
C PHE A 171 6.06 -13.88 -4.05
N PRO A 172 4.97 -13.84 -4.84
CA PRO A 172 4.87 -12.95 -5.99
C PRO A 172 4.92 -11.48 -5.54
N LEU A 173 5.86 -10.71 -6.09
CA LEU A 173 5.98 -9.31 -5.69
C LEU A 173 4.69 -8.55 -6.01
N GLN A 174 4.03 -8.81 -7.14
CA GLN A 174 2.81 -8.10 -7.49
C GLN A 174 1.54 -8.73 -6.92
N PHE A 175 1.60 -9.70 -5.99
CA PHE A 175 0.42 -10.47 -5.57
C PHE A 175 -0.84 -9.64 -5.26
N GLY A 176 -0.75 -8.64 -4.38
CA GLY A 176 -1.93 -7.79 -4.07
C GLY A 176 -2.47 -7.06 -5.30
N ARG A 177 -1.59 -6.63 -6.20
CA ARG A 177 -1.93 -5.99 -7.47
C ARG A 177 -2.52 -6.97 -8.49
N GLU A 178 -1.96 -8.18 -8.59
CA GLU A 178 -2.45 -9.29 -9.42
C GLU A 178 -3.89 -9.64 -9.07
N VAL A 179 -4.18 -9.80 -7.78
CA VAL A 179 -5.54 -10.10 -7.31
C VAL A 179 -6.51 -8.98 -7.68
N LEU A 180 -6.15 -7.73 -7.41
CA LEU A 180 -7.05 -6.60 -7.65
C LEU A 180 -7.23 -6.28 -9.14
N ALA A 181 -6.23 -6.54 -9.97
CA ALA A 181 -6.32 -6.34 -11.42
C ALA A 181 -7.18 -7.39 -12.13
N SER A 182 -7.44 -8.53 -11.48
CA SER A 182 -8.19 -9.64 -12.08
C SER A 182 -9.61 -9.23 -12.53
N ALA A 183 -10.12 -9.96 -13.52
CA ALA A 183 -11.47 -9.80 -14.08
C ALA A 183 -12.60 -9.65 -13.04
N PRO A 184 -12.69 -10.44 -11.95
CA PRO A 184 -13.77 -10.29 -10.97
C PRO A 184 -13.70 -9.00 -10.13
N ILE A 185 -12.58 -8.26 -10.16
CA ILE A 185 -12.36 -7.11 -9.29
C ILE A 185 -12.31 -5.78 -10.07
N LEU A 186 -11.29 -5.59 -10.92
CA LEU A 186 -11.11 -4.37 -11.72
C LEU A 186 -11.05 -4.61 -13.23
N ASP A 187 -10.86 -5.86 -13.67
CA ASP A 187 -10.74 -6.21 -15.09
C ASP A 187 -9.70 -5.36 -15.85
N CYS A 188 -8.48 -5.31 -15.30
CA CYS A 188 -7.36 -4.56 -15.87
C CYS A 188 -6.02 -5.29 -15.73
N GLU A 189 -6.00 -6.57 -16.12
CA GLU A 189 -4.82 -7.45 -16.02
C GLU A 189 -3.57 -6.89 -16.72
N GLU A 190 -3.75 -6.07 -17.76
CA GLU A 190 -2.66 -5.37 -18.44
C GLU A 190 -1.87 -4.43 -17.52
N LYS A 191 -2.47 -3.99 -16.41
CA LYS A 191 -1.85 -3.13 -15.40
C LYS A 191 -1.12 -3.90 -14.31
N ILE A 192 -1.09 -5.23 -14.30
CA ILE A 192 -0.38 -6.00 -13.26
C ILE A 192 1.09 -5.58 -13.16
N ASP A 193 1.78 -5.52 -14.30
CA ASP A 193 3.13 -4.96 -14.36
C ASP A 193 3.05 -3.45 -14.50
N TRP A 194 3.24 -2.74 -13.39
CA TRP A 194 3.20 -1.28 -13.36
C TRP A 194 4.15 -0.63 -14.38
N LYS A 195 5.27 -1.29 -14.72
CA LYS A 195 6.23 -0.78 -15.72
C LYS A 195 5.65 -0.73 -17.12
N LYS A 196 4.64 -1.56 -17.41
CA LYS A 196 3.94 -1.61 -18.70
C LYS A 196 2.79 -0.61 -18.80
N CYS A 197 2.39 -0.01 -17.68
CA CYS A 197 1.30 0.96 -17.63
C CYS A 197 1.73 2.29 -16.98
N VAL A 198 3.03 2.63 -17.05
CA VAL A 198 3.53 3.96 -16.67
C VAL A 198 2.94 5.00 -17.63
N LEU A 199 2.57 6.15 -17.09
CA LEU A 199 1.98 7.24 -17.84
C LEU A 199 3.05 8.30 -18.11
N GLU A 200 2.85 9.09 -19.16
CA GLU A 200 3.63 10.32 -19.36
C GLU A 200 3.44 11.27 -18.16
N LYS A 201 4.48 12.02 -17.83
CA LYS A 201 4.52 12.86 -16.62
C LYS A 201 3.37 13.86 -16.56
N GLU A 202 3.01 14.45 -17.69
CA GLU A 202 1.88 15.39 -17.80
C GLU A 202 0.56 14.71 -17.43
N LYS A 203 0.39 13.45 -17.81
CA LYS A 203 -0.81 12.67 -17.48
C LYS A 203 -0.83 12.27 -16.01
N GLU A 204 0.32 11.93 -15.43
CA GLU A 204 0.46 11.71 -13.99
C GLU A 204 0.05 12.97 -13.21
N ILE A 205 0.54 14.15 -13.60
CA ILE A 205 0.18 15.44 -12.99
C ILE A 205 -1.33 15.68 -13.06
N GLU A 206 -1.95 15.45 -14.23
CA GLU A 206 -3.40 15.61 -14.42
C GLU A 206 -4.20 14.71 -13.46
N LEU A 207 -3.82 13.42 -13.36
CA LEU A 207 -4.50 12.46 -12.49
C LEU A 207 -4.30 12.79 -11.01
N VAL A 208 -3.09 13.17 -10.60
CA VAL A 208 -2.80 13.55 -9.22
C VAL A 208 -3.58 14.80 -8.82
N ASN A 209 -3.67 15.81 -9.70
CA ASN A 209 -4.46 17.01 -9.42
C ASN A 209 -5.95 16.68 -9.27
N LYS A 210 -6.49 15.80 -10.13
CA LYS A 210 -7.88 15.31 -9.96
C LYS A 210 -8.08 14.56 -8.65
N LEU A 211 -7.11 13.73 -8.25
CA LEU A 211 -7.17 13.00 -6.98
C LEU A 211 -7.09 13.96 -5.79
N LYS A 212 -6.24 14.99 -5.84
CA LYS A 212 -6.16 16.04 -4.82
C LYS A 212 -7.50 16.76 -4.64
N GLU A 213 -8.11 17.21 -5.73
CA GLU A 213 -9.41 17.88 -5.69
C GLU A 213 -10.51 16.98 -5.12
N ALA A 214 -10.50 15.69 -5.51
CA ALA A 214 -11.45 14.71 -4.97
C ALA A 214 -11.22 14.40 -3.49
N PHE A 215 -9.97 14.39 -3.04
CA PHE A 215 -9.57 14.08 -1.66
C PHE A 215 -9.73 15.27 -0.71
N LYS A 216 -9.66 16.51 -1.21
CA LYS A 216 -9.72 17.75 -0.42
C LYS A 216 -10.80 17.78 0.67
N PRO A 217 -12.06 17.34 0.46
CA PRO A 217 -13.08 17.35 1.51
C PRO A 217 -12.86 16.35 2.66
N PHE A 218 -11.91 15.42 2.48
CA PHE A 218 -11.58 14.34 3.41
C PHE A 218 -10.16 14.47 3.97
N ASP A 219 -9.38 15.44 3.48
CA ASP A 219 -7.97 15.59 3.80
C ASP A 219 -7.80 16.17 5.21
N PHE A 220 -7.44 15.32 6.16
CA PHE A 220 -7.22 15.71 7.55
C PHE A 220 -5.87 16.40 7.77
N THR A 221 -5.00 16.46 6.76
CA THR A 221 -3.67 17.10 6.87
C THR A 221 -3.68 18.55 6.42
N ALA A 222 -4.76 19.02 5.79
CA ALA A 222 -4.92 20.43 5.52
C ALA A 222 -5.06 21.14 6.87
N GLU A 223 -4.19 22.12 7.14
CA GLU A 223 -4.42 23.04 8.27
C GLU A 223 -5.79 23.69 8.04
N ASP A 224 -6.65 23.69 9.07
CA ASP A 224 -7.90 24.43 9.03
C ASP A 224 -7.54 25.91 8.81
N ASP A 225 -7.66 26.40 7.58
CA ASP A 225 -7.58 27.84 7.23
C ASP A 225 -8.78 28.63 7.83
N SER A 226 -9.34 28.18 8.96
CA SER A 226 -10.44 28.81 9.67
C SER A 226 -9.98 29.33 11.03
N ASP A 227 -9.32 30.49 11.00
CA ASP A 227 -9.43 31.51 12.05
C ASP A 227 -10.20 32.72 11.48
#